data_AF-A0A9D8TJR0-F1
#
_entry.id   AF-A0A9D8TJR0-F1
#
_cell.length_a   1.000
_cell.length_b   1.000
_cell.length_c   1.000
_cell.angle_alpha   90.00
_cell.angle_beta   90.00
_cell.angle_gamma   90.00
#
_symmetry.space_group_name_H-M   'P 1'
#
loop_
_entity.id
_entity.type
_entity.pdbx_description
1 polymer ?
#
loop_
_entity_poly.entity_id
_entity_poly.type
_entity_poly.pdbx_seq_one_letter_code
_entity_poly.pdbx_strand_id
1 'polypeptide(L)'
;DMAQLAVKTKHLNFHLEQVQDFTPTPMTLATEMYYTGYDPYTLKPVFTAKNKEDKLNQRRYFFWYKAEERAAIIRNLKKLGCQNLIRPLLG
;
A
#
# COMPACT_ATOMS: atom_id res chain seq x y z
N ASP A 1 1.39 -5.97 -4.22
CA ASP A 1 1.80 -4.55 -4.34
C ASP A 1 2.20 -3.87 -3.04
N MET A 2 1.32 -3.25 -2.25
CA MET A 2 1.80 -2.38 -1.14
C MET A 2 2.56 -3.10 -0.02
N ALA A 3 2.09 -4.26 0.43
CA ALA A 3 2.82 -5.03 1.45
C ALA A 3 4.21 -5.50 0.94
N GLN A 4 4.32 -5.84 -0.34
CA GLN A 4 5.60 -6.21 -0.95
C GLN A 4 6.52 -5.00 -1.09
N LEU A 5 5.98 -3.82 -1.42
CA LEU A 5 6.73 -2.58 -1.46
C LEU A 5 7.29 -2.25 -0.06
N ALA A 6 6.49 -2.40 1.00
CA ALA A 6 6.94 -2.19 2.37
C ALA A 6 8.08 -3.14 2.78
N VAL A 7 8.03 -4.41 2.34
CA VAL A 7 9.13 -5.37 2.53
C VAL A 7 10.39 -4.90 1.78
N LYS A 8 10.26 -4.45 0.53
CA LYS A 8 11.40 -3.91 -0.24
C LYS A 8 12.01 -2.68 0.45
N THR A 9 11.20 -1.72 0.90
CA THR A 9 11.70 -0.52 1.60
C THR A 9 12.36 -0.87 2.93
N LYS A 10 11.84 -1.88 3.65
CA LYS A 10 12.49 -2.40 4.85
C LYS A 10 13.87 -2.99 4.54
N HIS A 11 13.99 -3.80 3.49
CA HIS A 11 15.30 -4.34 3.07
C HIS A 11 16.29 -3.25 2.65
N LEU A 12 15.80 -2.14 2.10
CA LEU A 12 16.59 -0.94 1.81
C LEU A 12 16.87 -0.06 3.04
N ASN A 13 16.46 -0.50 4.24
CA ASN A 13 16.63 0.20 5.51
C ASN A 13 15.93 1.58 5.59
N PHE A 14 14.87 1.77 4.80
CA PHE A 14 14.09 3.02 4.84
C PHE A 14 13.08 3.01 6.00
N HIS A 15 13.28 3.98 6.90
CA HIS A 15 12.38 4.29 8.01
C HIS A 15 11.59 5.54 7.64
N LEU A 16 10.43 5.33 7.03
CA LEU A 16 9.60 6.43 6.54
C LEU A 16 8.90 7.11 7.71
N GLU A 17 9.12 8.41 7.87
CA GLU A 17 8.41 9.21 8.89
C GLU A 17 7.10 9.79 8.37
N GLN A 18 7.08 10.14 7.09
CA GLN A 18 5.93 10.71 6.41
C GLN A 18 5.64 9.93 5.14
N VAL A 19 4.36 9.61 4.94
CA VAL A 19 3.85 9.01 3.71
C VAL A 19 2.71 9.90 3.22
N GLN A 20 2.81 10.34 1.97
CA GLN A 20 1.81 11.18 1.34
C GLN A 20 0.84 10.33 0.53
N ASP A 21 -0.45 10.64 0.64
CA ASP A 21 -1.47 10.07 -0.24
C ASP A 21 -1.35 10.66 -1.65
N PHE A 22 -1.72 9.88 -2.66
CA PHE A 22 -1.75 10.35 -4.03
C PHE A 22 -2.73 11.52 -4.20
N THR A 23 -2.22 12.66 -4.68
CA THR A 23 -3.00 13.83 -5.06
C THR A 23 -3.10 13.90 -6.58
N PRO A 24 -4.26 13.59 -7.18
CA PRO A 24 -4.39 13.53 -8.64
C PRO A 24 -4.11 14.89 -9.26
N THR A 25 -3.11 14.94 -10.12
CA THR A 25 -2.81 16.12 -10.95
C THR A 25 -3.56 16.00 -12.28
N PRO A 26 -4.30 17.03 -12.71
CA PRO A 26 -4.98 17.02 -14.01
C PRO A 26 -4.01 16.71 -15.16
N MET A 27 -4.56 16.16 -16.26
CA MET A 27 -3.81 15.83 -17.47
C MET A 27 -2.68 14.78 -17.28
N THR A 28 -2.75 13.97 -16.21
CA THR A 28 -1.82 12.86 -16.01
C THR A 28 -2.50 11.51 -16.15
N LEU A 29 -1.77 10.55 -16.71
CA LEU A 29 -2.20 9.16 -16.85
C LEU A 29 -2.61 8.53 -15.51
N ALA A 30 -1.83 8.79 -14.46
CA ALA A 30 -2.12 8.27 -13.12
C ALA A 30 -3.46 8.78 -12.57
N THR A 31 -3.82 10.04 -12.89
CA THR A 31 -5.12 10.60 -12.52
C THR A 31 -6.25 9.94 -13.28
N GLU A 32 -6.09 9.71 -14.59
CA GLU A 32 -7.07 8.98 -15.39
C GLU A 32 -7.29 7.56 -14.83
N MET A 33 -6.20 6.82 -14.55
CA MET A 33 -6.26 5.51 -13.92
C MET A 33 -6.93 5.55 -12.54
N TYR A 34 -6.64 6.58 -11.73
CA TYR A 34 -7.24 6.75 -10.40
C TYR A 34 -8.75 6.98 -10.46
N TYR A 35 -9.23 7.79 -11.40
CA TYR A 35 -10.66 8.06 -11.52
C TYR A 35 -11.42 6.91 -12.18
N THR A 36 -10.91 6.41 -13.31
CA THR A 36 -11.57 5.36 -14.11
C THR A 36 -11.45 3.97 -13.48
N GLY A 37 -10.36 3.69 -12.77
CA GLY A 37 -10.03 2.35 -12.27
C GLY A 37 -9.50 1.40 -13.34
N TYR A 38 -9.09 1.91 -14.50
CA TYR A 38 -8.53 1.13 -15.61
C TYR A 38 -7.25 1.76 -16.12
N ASP A 39 -6.33 0.93 -16.62
CA ASP A 39 -5.24 1.38 -17.47
C ASP A 39 -5.80 1.70 -18.87
N PRO A 40 -5.72 2.95 -19.36
CA PRO A 40 -6.34 3.33 -20.63
C PRO A 40 -5.69 2.68 -21.85
N TYR A 41 -4.45 2.17 -21.75
CA TYR A 41 -3.79 1.49 -22.86
C TYR A 41 -4.13 0.01 -22.94
N THR A 42 -4.27 -0.64 -21.78
CA THR A 42 -4.48 -2.10 -21.72
C THR A 42 -5.91 -2.49 -21.38
N LEU A 43 -6.72 -1.53 -20.94
CA LEU A 43 -8.09 -1.68 -20.40
C LEU A 43 -8.16 -2.67 -19.24
N LYS A 44 -7.04 -2.96 -18.58
CA LYS A 44 -7.00 -3.82 -17.40
C LYS A 44 -7.43 -3.02 -16.17
N PRO A 45 -8.20 -3.63 -15.26
CA PRO A 45 -8.58 -2.97 -14.02
C PRO A 45 -7.35 -2.68 -13.16
N VAL A 46 -7.27 -1.47 -12.63
CA VAL A 46 -6.23 -1.00 -11.71
C VAL A 46 -6.88 -0.75 -10.36
N PHE A 47 -6.47 -1.51 -9.35
CA PHE A 47 -6.96 -1.31 -7.99
C PHE A 47 -6.35 -0.05 -7.38
N THR A 48 -7.21 0.87 -6.94
CA THR A 48 -6.83 2.07 -6.19
C THR A 48 -7.65 2.20 -4.92
N ALA A 49 -7.00 2.38 -3.77
CA ALA A 49 -7.69 2.62 -2.50
C ALA A 49 -8.34 4.01 -2.50
N LYS A 50 -9.67 4.06 -2.55
CA LYS A 50 -10.46 5.31 -2.51
C LYS A 50 -11.04 5.59 -1.13
N ASN A 51 -11.48 4.57 -0.41
CA ASN A 51 -12.03 4.73 0.94
C ASN A 51 -10.92 4.97 1.98
N LYS A 52 -11.31 5.56 3.12
CA LYS A 52 -10.38 5.94 4.19
C LYS A 52 -9.69 4.72 4.82
N GLU A 53 -10.42 3.62 4.98
CA GLU A 53 -9.91 2.42 5.65
C GLU A 53 -8.82 1.74 4.82
N ASP A 54 -9.01 1.58 3.51
CA ASP A 54 -8.04 0.99 2.61
C ASP A 54 -6.77 1.84 2.51
N LYS A 55 -6.92 3.17 2.41
CA LYS A 55 -5.79 4.09 2.44
C LYS A 55 -4.99 3.97 3.74
N LEU A 56 -5.70 3.95 4.88
CA LEU A 56 -5.08 3.76 6.18
C LEU A 56 -4.35 2.41 6.23
N ASN A 57 -4.98 1.33 5.80
CA ASN A 57 -4.38 0.00 5.78
C ASN A 57 -3.12 -0.06 4.92
N GLN A 58 -3.11 0.59 3.75
CA GLN A 58 -1.90 0.71 2.92
C GLN A 58 -0.79 1.49 3.64
N ARG A 59 -1.14 2.63 4.24
CA ARG A 59 -0.21 3.49 4.98
C ARG A 59 0.47 2.75 6.12
N ARG A 60 -0.27 1.93 6.88
CA ARG A 60 0.25 1.19 8.04
C ARG A 60 1.45 0.29 7.68
N TYR A 61 1.47 -0.29 6.48
CA TYR A 61 2.59 -1.16 6.06
C TYR A 61 3.95 -0.46 6.08
N PHE A 62 4.00 0.85 5.82
CA PHE A 62 5.24 1.63 5.84
C PHE A 62 5.73 1.96 7.25
N PHE A 63 4.86 1.85 8.25
CA PHE A 63 5.15 2.06 9.67
C PHE A 63 5.34 0.74 10.43
N TRP A 64 5.81 -0.31 9.76
CA TRP A 64 6.01 -1.67 10.29
C TRP A 64 6.87 -1.73 11.57
N TYR A 65 7.72 -0.73 11.81
CA TYR A 65 8.57 -0.61 12.99
C TYR A 65 7.81 -0.12 14.24
N LYS A 66 6.64 0.50 14.09
CA LYS A 66 5.80 0.94 15.22
C LYS A 66 5.01 -0.24 15.79
N ALA A 67 5.11 -0.46 17.10
CA ALA A 67 4.48 -1.59 17.77
C ALA A 67 2.94 -1.58 17.65
N GLU A 68 2.34 -0.39 17.73
CA GLU A 68 0.89 -0.15 17.59
C GLU A 68 0.31 -0.61 16.24
N GLU A 69 1.14 -0.63 15.19
CA GLU A 69 0.71 -0.99 13.83
C GLU A 69 0.81 -2.49 13.56
N ARG A 70 1.62 -3.23 14.32
CA ARG A 70 1.90 -4.66 14.08
C ARG A 70 0.64 -5.52 14.06
N ALA A 71 -0.26 -5.34 15.03
CA ALA A 71 -1.48 -6.15 15.13
C ALA A 71 -2.42 -5.91 13.93
N ALA A 72 -2.56 -4.66 13.49
CA ALA A 72 -3.37 -4.28 12.34
C ALA A 72 -2.78 -4.83 11.04
N ILE A 73 -1.46 -4.73 10.86
CA ILE A 73 -0.74 -5.28 9.71
C ILE A 73 -0.95 -6.79 9.60
N ILE A 74 -0.77 -7.54 10.70
CA ILE A 74 -0.95 -9.00 10.70
C ILE A 74 -2.38 -9.37 10.34
N ARG A 75 -3.37 -8.68 10.91
CA ARG A 75 -4.79 -8.93 10.62
C ARG A 75 -5.10 -8.72 9.14
N ASN A 76 -4.61 -7.62 8.56
CA ASN A 76 -4.81 -7.30 7.15
C ASN A 76 -4.10 -8.30 6.23
N LEU A 77 -2.86 -8.67 6.52
CA LEU A 77 -2.13 -9.68 5.73
C LEU A 77 -2.82 -11.04 5.75
N LYS A 78 -3.41 -11.44 6.89
CA LYS A 78 -4.23 -12.65 6.99
C LYS A 78 -5.51 -12.55 6.16
N LYS A 79 -6.23 -11.42 6.24
CA LYS A 79 -7.46 -11.17 5.47
C LYS A 79 -7.21 -11.21 3.95
N LEU A 80 -6.05 -10.74 3.50
CA LEU A 80 -5.63 -10.73 2.10
C LEU A 80 -4.98 -12.05 1.63
N GLY A 81 -4.83 -13.05 2.51
CA GLY A 81 -4.14 -14.31 2.19
C GLY A 81 -2.62 -14.20 2.04
N CYS A 82 -2.01 -13.05 2.31
CA CYS A 82 -0.57 -12.78 2.16
C CYS A 82 0.22 -13.08 3.45
N GLN A 83 -0.02 -14.23 4.08
CA GLN A 83 0.60 -14.58 5.36
C GLN A 83 2.13 -14.76 5.26
N ASN A 84 2.61 -15.16 4.09
CA ASN A 84 4.03 -15.29 3.76
C ASN A 84 4.82 -13.98 3.92
N LEU A 85 4.18 -12.82 3.84
CA LEU A 85 4.83 -11.51 3.98
C LEU A 85 4.97 -11.05 5.43
N ILE A 86 4.36 -11.75 6.40
CA ILE A 86 4.41 -11.36 7.82
C ILE A 86 5.84 -11.42 8.34
N ARG A 87 6.56 -12.53 8.12
CA ARG A 87 7.93 -12.70 8.61
C ARG A 87 8.92 -11.73 7.96
N PRO A 88 8.95 -11.55 6.63
CA PRO A 88 9.80 -10.53 6.01
C PRO A 88 9.55 -9.11 6.53
N LEU A 89 8.28 -8.73 6.75
CA LEU A 89 7.93 -7.38 7.14
C LEU A 89 8.13 -7.11 8.64
N LEU A 90 7.81 -8.06 9.52
CA LEU A 90 7.78 -7.85 10.97
C LEU A 90 8.83 -8.62 11.78
N GLY A 91 9.50 -9.60 11.15
CA GLY A 91 10.60 -10.34 11.74
C GLY A 91 11.95 -9.65 11.59
#